data_AF-A0A938WST9-F1
#
_entry.id   AF-A0A938WST9-F1
#
_cell.length_a   1.000
_cell.length_b   1.000
_cell.length_c   1.000
_cell.angle_alpha   90.00
_cell.angle_beta   90.00
_cell.angle_gamma   90.00
#
_symmetry.space_group_name_H-M   'P 1'
#
loop_
_entity.id
_entity.type
_entity.pdbx_description
1 polymer ?
#
loop_
_entity_poly.entity_id
_entity_poly.type
_entity_poly.pdbx_seq_one_letter_code
_entity_poly.pdbx_strand_id
1 'polypeptide(L)'
;MKRLIDGKPVSRLILQSLPIALAAIVFVIYGATFLPASTERMERSVALVEGISHYELRLGGKPVMAFKSFNDSLQPQGLALSADSTVTTRRYLCASWVNKYPFIASCGGLLLIANDDSVAERRVLQANGRLPYILKATADRLAVKIRLLERQSEEIDYYMKVHNVNDDGYNVMAEYSARVKAQRDRTVKMLSHLNALSADKRLEVKLVTEYALLTPDTAGRMSRKTCNIVTSRHTSPFRLLQTVDRSMPDGARAVYLHQWLLPSPEAGDSVVIAAEPGCTAYKYDPAKGSPATFGGAVESAGRHDVPPLLAPDGALVFTSGGRLAGINVDGRIVKPSVFGFGLKELLK
;
A
#
# COMPACT_ATOMS: atom_id res chain seq x y z
N MET A 1 41.81 3.64 -68.26
CA MET A 1 41.14 2.49 -67.61
C MET A 1 40.81 2.87 -66.16
N LYS A 2 39.58 3.30 -65.87
CA LYS A 2 39.09 3.49 -64.49
C LYS A 2 38.45 2.16 -64.04
N ARG A 3 39.08 1.46 -63.09
CA ARG A 3 38.45 0.34 -62.38
C ARG A 3 37.45 0.92 -61.39
N LEU A 4 36.16 0.76 -61.68
CA LEU A 4 35.06 0.94 -60.73
C LEU A 4 35.19 -0.17 -59.69
N ILE A 5 35.59 0.19 -58.47
CA ILE A 5 35.58 -0.72 -57.32
C ILE A 5 34.12 -0.86 -56.89
N ASP A 6 33.58 -2.06 -57.03
CA ASP A 6 32.21 -2.44 -56.73
C ASP A 6 31.97 -2.39 -55.20
N GLY A 7 31.62 -1.21 -54.67
CA GLY A 7 31.33 -0.99 -53.24
C GLY A 7 29.91 -1.37 -52.80
N LYS A 8 29.07 -1.87 -53.72
CA LYS A 8 27.65 -2.20 -53.47
C LYS A 8 27.36 -3.50 -52.69
N PRO A 9 28.13 -4.60 -52.81
CA PRO A 9 27.82 -5.82 -52.07
C PRO A 9 28.22 -5.72 -50.59
N VAL A 10 29.32 -5.03 -50.29
CA VAL A 10 29.82 -4.85 -48.92
C VAL A 10 28.89 -3.94 -48.11
N SER A 11 28.35 -2.86 -48.70
CA SER A 11 27.41 -1.98 -48.00
C SER A 11 26.07 -2.66 -47.70
N ARG A 12 25.57 -3.53 -48.60
CA ARG A 12 24.35 -4.32 -48.35
C ARG A 12 24.53 -5.37 -47.26
N LEU A 13 25.67 -6.07 -47.22
CA LEU A 13 25.99 -7.03 -46.17
C LEU A 13 26.12 -6.36 -44.79
N ILE A 14 26.79 -5.20 -44.73
CA ILE A 14 26.91 -4.40 -43.49
C ILE A 14 25.55 -3.86 -43.03
N LEU A 15 24.71 -3.41 -43.97
CA LEU A 15 23.37 -2.88 -43.66
C LEU A 15 22.38 -3.98 -43.26
N GLN A 16 22.55 -5.21 -43.76
CA GLN A 16 21.76 -6.38 -43.37
C GLN A 16 22.25 -7.04 -42.08
N SER A 17 23.53 -6.89 -41.73
CA SER A 17 24.09 -7.41 -40.46
C SER A 17 23.79 -6.50 -39.26
N LEU A 18 23.53 -5.20 -39.48
CA LEU A 18 23.24 -4.25 -38.42
C LEU A 18 21.98 -4.60 -37.59
N PRO A 19 20.84 -4.96 -38.20
CA PRO A 19 19.64 -5.38 -37.46
C PRO A 19 19.87 -6.69 -36.69
N ILE A 20 20.63 -7.63 -37.27
CA ILE A 20 20.94 -8.92 -36.65
C ILE A 20 21.84 -8.71 -35.42
N ALA A 21 22.87 -7.87 -35.54
CA ALA A 21 23.74 -7.52 -34.43
C ALA A 21 22.97 -6.83 -33.30
N LEU A 22 22.07 -5.90 -33.63
CA LEU A 22 21.24 -5.22 -32.65
C LEU A 22 20.27 -6.17 -31.94
N ALA A 23 19.65 -7.10 -32.68
CA ALA A 23 18.82 -8.15 -32.11
C ALA A 23 19.61 -9.09 -31.18
N ALA A 24 20.84 -9.46 -31.56
CA ALA A 24 21.71 -10.28 -30.72
C ALA A 24 22.10 -9.56 -29.42
N ILE A 25 22.43 -8.26 -29.49
CA ILE A 25 22.72 -7.44 -28.30
C ILE A 25 21.51 -7.39 -27.36
N VAL A 26 20.32 -7.11 -27.88
CA VAL A 26 19.08 -7.09 -27.09
C VAL A 26 18.83 -8.46 -26.46
N PHE A 27 19.04 -9.55 -27.19
CA PHE A 27 18.89 -10.90 -26.68
C PHE A 27 19.87 -11.21 -25.54
N VAL A 28 21.14 -10.82 -25.67
CA VAL A 28 22.15 -11.00 -24.60
C VAL A 28 21.81 -10.15 -23.37
N ILE A 29 21.42 -8.88 -23.55
CA ILE A 29 20.99 -8.01 -22.44
C ILE A 29 19.77 -8.61 -21.74
N TYR A 30 18.78 -9.07 -22.53
CA TYR A 30 17.60 -9.72 -21.98
C TYR A 30 17.96 -11.00 -21.23
N GLY A 31 18.82 -11.87 -21.78
CA GLY A 31 19.31 -13.06 -21.10
C GLY A 31 20.02 -12.75 -19.78
N ALA A 32 20.83 -11.69 -19.74
CA ALA A 32 21.54 -11.25 -18.53
C ALA A 32 20.59 -10.82 -17.39
N THR A 33 19.36 -10.40 -17.72
CA THR A 33 18.35 -10.04 -16.70
C THR A 33 17.76 -11.24 -15.95
N PHE A 34 18.01 -12.47 -16.42
CA PHE A 34 17.63 -13.73 -15.76
C PHE A 34 18.76 -14.35 -14.92
N LEU A 35 19.91 -13.68 -14.81
CA LEU A 35 21.00 -14.16 -13.97
C LEU A 35 20.52 -14.29 -12.52
N PRO A 36 20.87 -15.40 -11.83
CA PRO A 36 20.61 -15.58 -10.41
C PRO A 36 21.00 -14.37 -9.56
N ALA A 37 20.12 -13.97 -8.65
CA ALA A 37 20.44 -13.03 -7.60
C ALA A 37 21.17 -13.74 -6.45
N SER A 38 22.19 -13.10 -5.88
CA SER A 38 22.71 -13.49 -4.57
C SER A 38 21.76 -13.06 -3.46
N THR A 39 21.86 -13.67 -2.29
CA THR A 39 21.10 -13.31 -1.09
C THR A 39 21.16 -11.80 -0.79
N GLU A 40 22.37 -11.22 -0.79
CA GLU A 40 22.58 -9.78 -0.60
C GLU A 40 21.82 -8.92 -1.64
N ARG A 41 21.76 -9.39 -2.89
CA ARG A 41 21.02 -8.69 -3.96
C ARG A 41 19.51 -8.82 -3.77
N MET A 42 19.03 -9.95 -3.28
CA MET A 42 17.62 -10.13 -2.94
C MET A 42 17.21 -9.20 -1.79
N GLU A 43 17.99 -9.13 -0.72
CA GLU A 43 17.73 -8.25 0.43
C GLU A 43 17.72 -6.77 0.00
N ARG A 44 18.70 -6.36 -0.81
CA ARG A 44 18.76 -4.99 -1.38
C ARG A 44 17.61 -4.66 -2.33
N SER A 45 16.82 -5.64 -2.75
CA SER A 45 15.63 -5.40 -3.56
C SER A 45 14.38 -5.09 -2.76
N VAL A 46 14.42 -5.35 -1.46
CA VAL A 46 13.31 -5.06 -0.54
C VAL A 46 13.38 -3.60 -0.09
N ALA A 47 12.21 -3.03 0.16
CA ALA A 47 12.05 -1.74 0.79
C ALA A 47 10.89 -1.77 1.79
N LEU A 48 10.88 -0.79 2.70
CA LEU A 48 9.80 -0.60 3.65
C LEU A 48 8.99 0.64 3.28
N VAL A 49 7.67 0.49 3.20
CA VAL A 49 6.73 1.57 2.93
C VAL A 49 5.78 1.76 4.09
N GLU A 50 5.58 3.01 4.51
CA GLU A 50 4.50 3.44 5.41
C GLU A 50 3.28 3.78 4.57
N GLY A 51 2.12 3.23 4.92
CA GLY A 51 0.81 3.61 4.39
C GLY A 51 -0.03 4.25 5.48
N ILE A 52 -0.51 5.47 5.25
CA ILE A 52 -1.46 6.16 6.13
C ILE A 52 -2.77 6.30 5.38
N SER A 53 -3.83 5.65 5.89
CA SER A 53 -5.13 5.61 5.23
C SER A 53 -6.26 6.08 6.13
N HIS A 54 -7.24 6.77 5.53
CA HIS A 54 -8.52 7.16 6.13
C HIS A 54 -9.58 7.23 5.04
N TYR A 55 -10.85 7.29 5.44
CA TYR A 55 -11.95 7.51 4.52
C TYR A 55 -12.41 8.96 4.60
N GLU A 56 -12.80 9.51 3.45
CA GLU A 56 -13.34 10.85 3.33
C GLU A 56 -14.76 10.78 2.77
N LEU A 57 -15.67 11.54 3.38
CA LEU A 57 -16.89 11.97 2.71
C LEU A 57 -16.53 13.25 1.94
N ARG A 58 -16.76 13.27 0.64
CA ARG A 58 -16.42 14.37 -0.26
C ARG A 58 -17.67 14.92 -0.92
N LEU A 59 -17.74 16.23 -1.05
CA LEU A 59 -18.78 16.93 -1.78
C LEU A 59 -18.15 17.63 -2.99
N GLY A 60 -18.51 17.20 -4.21
CA GLY A 60 -17.94 17.78 -5.43
C GLY A 60 -16.41 17.73 -5.44
N GLY A 61 -15.84 16.63 -4.96
CA GLY A 61 -14.39 16.42 -4.88
C GLY A 61 -13.68 17.09 -3.69
N LYS A 62 -14.36 17.87 -2.84
CA LYS A 62 -13.75 18.46 -1.63
C LYS A 62 -14.08 17.64 -0.39
N PRO A 63 -13.11 17.31 0.48
CA PRO A 63 -13.38 16.60 1.73
C PRO A 63 -14.24 17.47 2.67
N VAL A 64 -15.30 16.90 3.22
CA VAL A 64 -16.22 17.56 4.17
C VAL A 64 -16.28 16.88 5.53
N MET A 65 -16.02 15.58 5.58
CA MET A 65 -15.86 14.80 6.82
C MET A 65 -14.88 13.66 6.58
N ALA A 66 -14.28 13.12 7.63
CA ALA A 66 -13.41 11.95 7.55
C ALA A 66 -13.82 10.89 8.57
N PHE A 67 -13.49 9.63 8.32
CA PHE A 67 -13.73 8.54 9.26
C PHE A 67 -12.71 7.42 9.13
N LYS A 68 -12.59 6.62 10.19
CA LYS A 68 -11.53 5.62 10.33
C LYS A 68 -11.77 4.35 9.54
N SER A 69 -12.99 3.81 9.64
CA SER A 69 -13.33 2.52 9.06
C SER A 69 -14.83 2.34 8.88
N PHE A 70 -15.21 1.28 8.17
CA PHE A 70 -16.57 0.78 8.10
C PHE A 70 -16.79 -0.36 9.09
N ASN A 71 -17.96 -0.39 9.72
CA ASN A 71 -18.46 -1.63 10.32
C ASN A 71 -19.06 -2.57 9.26
N ASP A 72 -19.61 -3.72 9.67
CA ASP A 72 -20.15 -4.73 8.76
C ASP A 72 -21.39 -4.26 7.99
N SER A 73 -22.14 -3.31 8.56
CA SER A 73 -23.26 -2.66 7.90
C SER A 73 -22.85 -1.45 7.04
N LEU A 74 -21.56 -1.28 6.76
CA LEU A 74 -20.97 -0.16 6.01
C LEU A 74 -21.21 1.23 6.66
N GLN A 75 -21.48 1.28 7.95
CA GLN A 75 -21.60 2.55 8.67
C GLN A 75 -20.21 3.07 9.09
N PRO A 76 -19.93 4.38 8.89
CA PRO A 76 -18.73 5.04 9.35
C PRO A 76 -18.48 4.89 10.87
N GLN A 77 -17.28 4.45 11.21
CA GLN A 77 -16.73 4.40 12.57
C GLN A 77 -15.63 5.43 12.73
N GLY A 78 -15.56 6.06 13.91
CA GLY A 78 -14.59 7.13 14.17
C GLY A 78 -14.77 8.32 13.24
N LEU A 79 -16.01 8.78 13.02
CA LEU A 79 -16.29 9.96 12.20
C LEU A 79 -15.67 11.22 12.86
N ALA A 80 -15.21 12.16 12.05
CA ALA A 80 -14.67 13.45 12.45
C ALA A 80 -14.97 14.50 11.37
N LEU A 81 -14.87 15.79 11.74
CA LEU A 81 -15.08 16.91 10.80
C LEU A 81 -13.91 17.08 9.82
N SER A 82 -12.73 16.55 10.15
CA SER A 82 -11.53 16.60 9.32
C SER A 82 -10.67 15.38 9.58
N ALA A 83 -9.75 15.08 8.66
CA ALA A 83 -8.75 14.03 8.87
C ALA A 83 -7.74 14.47 9.94
N ASP A 84 -7.49 13.60 10.91
CA ASP A 84 -6.51 13.76 11.98
C ASP A 84 -5.97 12.39 12.43
N SER A 85 -5.18 12.37 13.50
CA SER A 85 -4.60 11.14 14.06
C SER A 85 -5.64 10.16 14.62
N THR A 86 -6.87 10.61 14.89
CA THR A 86 -7.93 9.76 15.47
C THR A 86 -8.64 8.93 14.40
N VAL A 87 -8.67 9.42 13.15
CA VAL A 87 -9.32 8.76 12.01
C VAL A 87 -8.35 8.09 11.06
N THR A 88 -7.05 8.35 11.17
CA THR A 88 -6.04 7.72 10.32
C THR A 88 -5.62 6.36 10.87
N THR A 89 -5.29 5.46 9.96
CA THR A 89 -4.71 4.15 10.26
C THR A 89 -3.37 4.05 9.57
N ARG A 90 -2.32 3.81 10.37
CA ARG A 90 -0.95 3.60 9.88
C ARG A 90 -0.68 2.11 9.73
N ARG A 91 -0.03 1.73 8.64
CA ARG A 91 0.45 0.39 8.34
C ARG A 91 1.86 0.46 7.76
N TYR A 92 2.63 -0.61 7.94
CA TYR A 92 3.91 -0.80 7.25
C TYR A 92 3.80 -1.98 6.31
N LEU A 93 4.38 -1.83 5.13
CA LEU A 93 4.22 -2.73 3.99
C LEU A 93 5.59 -3.14 3.49
N CYS A 94 5.71 -4.42 3.17
CA CYS A 94 6.85 -4.94 2.42
C CYS A 94 6.71 -4.49 0.97
N ALA A 95 7.74 -3.82 0.47
CA ALA A 95 7.81 -3.33 -0.89
C ALA A 95 9.03 -3.90 -1.59
N SER A 96 9.08 -3.80 -2.91
CA SER A 96 10.25 -4.20 -3.69
C SER A 96 10.55 -3.24 -4.82
N TRP A 97 11.83 -2.97 -5.04
CA TRP A 97 12.31 -2.18 -6.17
C TRP A 97 12.15 -2.97 -7.46
N VAL A 98 11.47 -2.38 -8.44
CA VAL A 98 11.17 -3.07 -9.70
C VAL A 98 11.54 -2.22 -10.90
N ASN A 99 12.11 -2.85 -11.93
CA ASN A 99 12.33 -2.17 -13.19
C ASN A 99 11.01 -2.04 -13.94
N LYS A 100 10.70 -0.83 -14.43
CA LYS A 100 9.52 -0.59 -15.27
C LYS A 100 9.53 -1.46 -16.54
N TYR A 101 10.69 -1.68 -17.14
CA TYR A 101 10.86 -2.42 -18.38
C TYR A 101 11.65 -3.72 -18.16
N PRO A 102 11.33 -4.80 -18.91
CA PRO A 102 11.86 -6.13 -18.64
C PRO A 102 13.35 -6.31 -19.02
N PHE A 103 13.96 -5.39 -19.77
CA PHE A 103 15.36 -5.50 -20.22
C PHE A 103 16.19 -4.22 -20.02
N ILE A 104 15.61 -3.19 -19.39
CA ILE A 104 16.31 -1.92 -19.09
C ILE A 104 16.26 -1.70 -17.59
N ALA A 105 17.41 -1.34 -17.00
CA ALA A 105 17.49 -0.90 -15.60
C ALA A 105 16.76 0.44 -15.41
N SER A 106 15.43 0.38 -15.37
CA SER A 106 14.53 1.53 -15.43
C SER A 106 13.65 1.62 -14.18
N CYS A 107 14.21 1.29 -13.02
CA CYS A 107 13.51 1.42 -11.75
C CYS A 107 13.08 2.86 -11.52
N GLY A 108 14.03 3.81 -11.54
CA GLY A 108 13.74 5.23 -11.37
C GLY A 108 12.89 5.52 -10.13
N GLY A 109 13.08 4.78 -9.03
CA GLY A 109 12.30 4.96 -7.81
C GLY A 109 10.94 4.22 -7.77
N LEU A 110 10.74 3.23 -8.63
CA LEU A 110 9.51 2.44 -8.72
C LEU A 110 9.52 1.27 -7.72
N LEU A 111 8.46 1.20 -6.91
CA LEU A 111 8.23 0.21 -5.88
C LEU A 111 6.97 -0.58 -6.20
N LEU A 112 7.01 -1.88 -5.94
CA LEU A 112 5.86 -2.77 -5.97
C LEU A 112 5.45 -3.12 -4.54
N ILE A 113 4.15 -3.05 -4.24
CA ILE A 113 3.56 -3.50 -2.97
C ILE A 113 2.34 -4.39 -3.26
N ALA A 114 2.00 -5.26 -2.30
CA ALA A 114 0.66 -5.84 -2.25
C ALA A 114 -0.39 -4.75 -1.97
N ASN A 115 -1.60 -4.93 -2.50
CA ASN A 115 -2.71 -3.99 -2.36
C ASN A 115 -3.69 -4.44 -1.26
N ASP A 116 -3.31 -4.16 -0.02
CA ASP A 116 -4.18 -4.35 1.15
C ASP A 116 -5.45 -3.50 1.09
N ASP A 117 -5.44 -2.42 0.31
CA ASP A 117 -6.59 -1.52 0.18
C ASP A 117 -7.67 -2.08 -0.75
N SER A 118 -7.40 -3.16 -1.50
CA SER A 118 -8.36 -3.71 -2.48
C SER A 118 -9.72 -4.09 -1.86
N VAL A 119 -9.74 -4.60 -0.63
CA VAL A 119 -10.97 -4.90 0.12
C VAL A 119 -11.67 -3.62 0.56
N ALA A 120 -10.91 -2.64 1.07
CA ALA A 120 -11.43 -1.35 1.50
C ALA A 120 -12.08 -0.58 0.32
N GLU A 121 -11.41 -0.57 -0.83
CA GLU A 121 -11.92 0.03 -2.08
C GLU A 121 -13.23 -0.63 -2.55
N ARG A 122 -13.33 -1.96 -2.45
CA ARG A 122 -14.60 -2.66 -2.72
C ARG A 122 -15.71 -2.24 -1.75
N ARG A 123 -15.41 -2.06 -0.47
CA ARG A 123 -16.37 -1.54 0.52
C ARG A 123 -16.78 -0.10 0.21
N VAL A 124 -15.86 0.75 -0.26
CA VAL A 124 -16.19 2.12 -0.72
C VAL A 124 -17.18 2.09 -1.88
N LEU A 125 -16.96 1.23 -2.90
CA LEU A 125 -17.88 1.08 -4.02
C LEU A 125 -19.29 0.66 -3.55
N GLN A 126 -19.37 -0.30 -2.63
CA GLN A 126 -20.64 -0.73 -2.03
C GLN A 126 -21.30 0.38 -1.21
N ALA A 127 -20.52 1.14 -0.43
CA ALA A 127 -21.00 2.24 0.38
C ALA A 127 -21.57 3.37 -0.50
N ASN A 128 -20.89 3.74 -1.58
CA ASN A 128 -21.37 4.74 -2.53
C ASN A 128 -22.71 4.33 -3.17
N GLY A 129 -22.89 3.05 -3.49
CA GLY A 129 -24.17 2.54 -4.02
C GLY A 129 -25.34 2.61 -3.02
N ARG A 130 -25.08 2.79 -1.72
CA ARG A 130 -26.10 2.84 -0.64
C ARG A 130 -25.97 4.07 0.25
N LEU A 131 -25.28 5.10 -0.24
CA LEU A 131 -24.83 6.22 0.59
C LEU A 131 -25.97 6.93 1.32
N PRO A 132 -27.13 7.25 0.71
CA PRO A 132 -28.23 7.90 1.43
C PRO A 132 -28.73 7.12 2.64
N TYR A 133 -28.82 5.79 2.52
CA TYR A 133 -29.21 4.91 3.63
C TYR A 133 -28.16 4.90 4.74
N ILE A 134 -26.88 4.81 4.37
CA ILE A 134 -25.76 4.83 5.32
C ILE A 134 -25.71 6.16 6.08
N LEU A 135 -25.88 7.29 5.39
CA LEU A 135 -25.87 8.62 6.02
C LEU A 135 -27.05 8.78 6.98
N LYS A 136 -28.26 8.34 6.60
CA LYS A 136 -29.43 8.34 7.48
C LYS A 136 -29.19 7.52 8.75
N ALA A 137 -28.74 6.27 8.59
CA ALA A 137 -28.45 5.40 9.74
C ALA A 137 -27.34 5.98 10.63
N THR A 138 -26.36 6.67 10.05
CA THR A 138 -25.30 7.35 10.79
C THR A 138 -25.85 8.55 11.57
N ALA A 139 -26.73 9.34 10.97
CA ALA A 139 -27.40 10.46 11.62
C ALA A 139 -28.27 9.98 12.80
N ASP A 140 -29.06 8.93 12.60
CA ASP A 140 -29.88 8.32 13.65
C ASP A 140 -29.00 7.83 14.82
N ARG A 141 -27.87 7.18 14.53
CA ARG A 141 -26.90 6.74 15.54
C ARG A 141 -26.29 7.90 16.31
N LEU A 142 -25.94 9.00 15.65
CA LEU A 142 -25.42 10.21 16.30
C LEU A 142 -26.49 10.84 17.20
N ALA A 143 -27.74 10.90 16.76
CA ALA A 143 -28.85 11.42 17.55
C ALA A 143 -29.08 10.58 18.83
N VAL A 144 -29.05 9.25 18.73
CA VAL A 144 -29.10 8.36 19.90
C VAL A 144 -27.93 8.60 20.85
N LYS A 145 -26.71 8.77 20.31
CA LYS A 145 -25.52 9.06 21.11
C LYS A 145 -25.62 10.40 21.84
N ILE A 146 -26.17 11.43 21.22
CA ILE A 146 -26.40 12.73 21.86
C ILE A 146 -27.33 12.58 23.06
N ARG A 147 -28.46 11.88 22.91
CA ARG A 147 -29.41 11.63 24.03
C ARG A 147 -28.76 10.87 25.19
N LEU A 148 -27.89 9.91 24.88
CA LEU A 148 -27.13 9.18 25.90
C LEU A 148 -26.17 10.10 26.66
N LEU A 149 -25.43 10.95 25.94
CA LEU A 149 -24.50 11.92 26.55
C LEU A 149 -25.23 12.99 27.35
N GLU A 150 -26.43 13.38 26.94
CA GLU A 150 -27.30 14.29 27.70
C GLU A 150 -27.72 13.67 29.02
N ARG A 151 -28.22 12.42 29.01
CA ARG A 151 -28.55 11.69 30.24
C ARG A 151 -27.34 11.53 31.16
N GLN A 152 -26.18 11.17 30.62
CA GLN A 152 -24.94 11.10 31.39
C GLN A 152 -24.55 12.45 32.00
N SER A 153 -24.72 13.54 31.25
CA SER A 153 -24.46 14.89 31.77
C SER A 153 -25.40 15.23 32.93
N GLU A 154 -26.69 14.89 32.84
CA GLU A 154 -27.68 15.10 33.90
C GLU A 154 -27.33 14.32 35.18
N GLU A 155 -26.92 13.05 35.04
CA GLU A 155 -26.49 12.21 36.16
C GLU A 155 -25.24 12.78 36.85
N ILE A 156 -24.26 13.23 36.07
CA ILE A 156 -23.04 13.86 36.62
C ILE A 156 -23.37 15.19 37.28
N ASP A 157 -24.21 16.03 36.65
CA ASP A 157 -24.61 17.31 37.22
C ASP A 157 -25.40 17.13 38.53
N TYR A 158 -26.15 16.03 38.69
CA TYR A 158 -26.76 15.64 39.96
C TYR A 158 -25.70 15.26 41.01
N TYR A 159 -24.74 14.40 40.67
CA TYR A 159 -23.63 14.04 41.56
C TYR A 159 -22.89 15.29 42.06
N MET A 160 -22.53 16.19 41.16
CA MET A 160 -21.78 17.41 41.46
C MET A 160 -22.55 18.41 42.35
N LYS A 161 -23.89 18.32 42.42
CA LYS A 161 -24.71 19.14 43.32
C LYS A 161 -24.78 18.59 44.74
N VAL A 162 -24.70 17.27 44.89
CA VAL A 162 -24.84 16.57 46.18
C VAL A 162 -23.48 16.44 46.89
N HIS A 163 -22.39 16.32 46.12
CA HIS A 163 -21.03 16.16 46.62
C HIS A 163 -20.24 17.47 46.55
N ASN A 164 -19.31 17.68 47.49
CA ASN A 164 -18.49 18.89 47.57
C ASN A 164 -17.03 18.59 47.20
N VAL A 165 -16.23 19.64 46.98
CA VAL A 165 -14.82 19.56 46.53
C VAL A 165 -13.89 18.81 47.49
N ASN A 166 -14.31 18.60 48.74
CA ASN A 166 -13.57 17.83 49.74
C ASN A 166 -13.76 16.31 49.59
N ASP A 167 -14.62 15.86 48.68
CA ASP A 167 -14.77 14.45 48.32
C ASP A 167 -13.66 14.06 47.34
N ASP A 168 -12.93 12.97 47.65
CA ASP A 168 -11.84 12.44 46.83
C ASP A 168 -12.26 12.19 45.36
N GLY A 169 -13.55 11.97 45.10
CA GLY A 169 -14.09 11.77 43.75
C GLY A 169 -14.47 13.04 42.98
N TYR A 170 -14.54 14.21 43.63
CA TYR A 170 -15.13 15.42 43.01
C TYR A 170 -14.33 15.91 41.78
N ASN A 171 -13.00 16.00 41.89
CA ASN A 171 -12.17 16.45 40.78
C ASN A 171 -12.23 15.48 39.58
N VAL A 172 -12.30 14.17 39.85
CA VAL A 172 -12.47 13.14 38.81
C VAL A 172 -13.81 13.31 38.10
N MET A 173 -14.89 13.54 38.84
CA MET A 173 -16.22 13.76 38.26
C MET A 173 -16.34 15.09 37.52
N ALA A 174 -15.66 16.15 37.98
CA ALA A 174 -15.58 17.42 37.27
C ALA A 174 -14.87 17.27 35.92
N GLU A 175 -13.72 16.59 35.89
CA GLU A 175 -13.03 16.28 34.63
C GLU A 175 -13.89 15.41 33.70
N TYR A 176 -14.58 14.41 34.26
CA TYR A 176 -15.47 13.56 33.49
C TYR A 176 -16.66 14.33 32.91
N SER A 177 -17.28 15.24 33.68
CA SER A 177 -18.33 16.16 33.21
C SER A 177 -17.86 16.99 32.01
N ALA A 178 -16.67 17.58 32.11
CA ALA A 178 -16.08 18.35 31.03
C ALA A 178 -15.86 17.50 29.76
N ARG A 179 -15.38 16.26 29.90
CA ARG A 179 -15.20 15.32 28.77
C ARG A 179 -16.53 14.94 28.12
N VAL A 180 -17.56 14.61 28.90
CA VAL A 180 -18.91 14.27 28.40
C VAL A 180 -19.52 15.45 27.66
N LYS A 181 -19.46 16.67 28.21
CA LYS A 181 -19.95 17.90 27.57
C LYS A 181 -19.22 18.16 26.26
N ALA A 182 -17.89 18.09 26.25
CA ALA A 182 -17.10 18.24 25.04
C ALA A 182 -17.42 17.16 23.97
N GLN A 183 -17.66 15.91 24.39
CA GLN A 183 -18.05 14.84 23.47
C GLN A 183 -19.46 15.08 22.89
N ARG A 184 -20.40 15.57 23.71
CA ARG A 184 -21.75 15.95 23.27
C ARG A 184 -21.69 17.05 22.22
N ASP A 185 -20.98 18.14 22.50
CA ASP A 185 -20.87 19.28 21.58
C ASP A 185 -20.23 18.88 20.25
N ARG A 186 -19.19 18.03 20.28
CA ARG A 186 -18.60 17.46 19.07
C ARG A 186 -19.61 16.61 18.28
N THR A 187 -20.36 15.75 18.97
CA THR A 187 -21.36 14.87 18.33
C THR A 187 -22.51 15.67 17.72
N VAL A 188 -22.99 16.71 18.40
CA VAL A 188 -23.99 17.66 17.88
C VAL A 188 -23.50 18.36 16.63
N LYS A 189 -22.27 18.88 16.64
CA LYS A 189 -21.65 19.51 15.45
C LYS A 189 -21.52 18.54 14.28
N MET A 190 -21.16 17.29 14.53
CA MET A 190 -21.06 16.27 13.48
C MET A 190 -22.43 15.93 12.89
N LEU A 191 -23.46 15.78 13.73
CA LEU A 191 -24.82 15.52 13.27
C LEU A 191 -25.36 16.69 12.43
N SER A 192 -25.14 17.93 12.86
CA SER A 192 -25.59 19.11 12.09
C SER A 192 -24.90 19.19 10.73
N HIS A 193 -23.59 18.93 10.67
CA HIS A 193 -22.84 18.88 9.41
C HIS A 193 -23.34 17.76 8.50
N LEU A 194 -23.54 16.55 9.05
CA LEU A 194 -24.02 15.40 8.29
C LEU A 194 -25.43 15.66 7.71
N ASN A 195 -26.34 16.23 8.49
CA ASN A 195 -27.69 16.55 8.05
C ASN A 195 -27.69 17.59 6.92
N ALA A 196 -26.85 18.62 7.02
CA ALA A 196 -26.69 19.63 5.97
C ALA A 196 -26.19 19.04 4.64
N LEU A 197 -25.41 17.96 4.70
CA LEU A 197 -24.84 17.29 3.53
C LEU A 197 -25.80 16.25 2.93
N SER A 198 -26.58 15.55 3.76
CA SER A 198 -27.28 14.29 3.44
C SER A 198 -28.19 14.28 2.21
N ALA A 199 -28.64 15.43 1.72
CA ALA A 199 -29.49 15.55 0.53
C ALA A 199 -28.71 15.77 -0.79
N ASP A 200 -27.40 16.05 -0.75
CA ASP A 200 -26.64 16.36 -1.95
C ASP A 200 -26.20 15.09 -2.68
N LYS A 201 -26.66 14.94 -3.93
CA LYS A 201 -26.37 13.79 -4.79
C LYS A 201 -24.91 13.70 -5.24
N ARG A 202 -24.10 14.74 -5.03
CA ARG A 202 -22.66 14.78 -5.36
C ARG A 202 -21.79 14.32 -4.20
N LEU A 203 -22.39 13.84 -3.12
CA LEU A 203 -21.67 13.20 -2.04
C LEU A 203 -21.12 11.85 -2.49
N GLU A 204 -19.86 11.61 -2.14
CA GLU A 204 -19.21 10.33 -2.32
C GLU A 204 -18.31 10.03 -1.14
N VAL A 205 -18.09 8.75 -0.88
CA VAL A 205 -17.03 8.25 -0.03
C VAL A 205 -15.83 7.93 -0.89
N LYS A 206 -14.64 8.26 -0.39
CA LYS A 206 -13.36 7.89 -0.98
C LYS A 206 -12.41 7.34 0.09
N LEU A 207 -11.68 6.28 -0.24
CA LEU A 207 -10.50 5.88 0.52
C LEU A 207 -9.33 6.75 0.09
N VAL A 208 -8.66 7.39 1.05
CA VAL A 208 -7.43 8.14 0.82
C VAL A 208 -6.30 7.38 1.52
N THR A 209 -5.28 7.03 0.76
CA THR A 209 -4.06 6.40 1.28
C THR A 209 -2.85 7.16 0.75
N GLU A 210 -2.04 7.64 1.68
CA GLU A 210 -0.75 8.27 1.42
C GLU A 210 0.36 7.26 1.70
N TYR A 211 1.35 7.19 0.81
CA TYR A 211 2.48 6.29 0.95
C TYR A 211 3.79 7.06 1.10
N ALA A 212 4.68 6.55 1.95
CA ALA A 212 6.04 7.05 2.08
C ALA A 212 7.02 5.89 2.17
N LEU A 213 8.08 5.94 1.38
CA LEU A 213 9.25 5.10 1.54
C LEU A 213 9.95 5.48 2.85
N LEU A 214 10.29 4.48 3.65
CA LEU A 214 11.07 4.64 4.86
C LEU A 214 12.52 4.21 4.61
N THR A 215 13.46 5.10 4.91
CA THR A 215 14.90 4.82 4.80
C THR A 215 15.64 5.38 6.01
N PRO A 216 16.65 4.70 6.57
CA PRO A 216 17.52 5.32 7.56
C PRO A 216 18.27 6.50 6.92
N ASP A 217 18.34 7.62 7.64
CA ASP A 217 19.15 8.78 7.30
C ASP A 217 20.63 8.55 7.68
N THR A 218 21.51 9.51 7.37
CA THR A 218 22.94 9.42 7.69
C THR A 218 23.24 9.38 9.19
N ALA A 219 22.27 9.75 10.04
CA ALA A 219 22.33 9.67 11.49
C ALA A 219 21.60 8.43 12.05
N GLY A 220 21.15 7.52 11.19
CA GLY A 220 20.41 6.30 11.56
C GLY A 220 18.95 6.53 11.95
N ARG A 221 18.39 7.72 11.76
CA ARG A 221 16.97 8.02 12.01
C ARG A 221 16.14 7.72 10.77
N MET A 222 14.89 7.30 10.94
CA MET A 222 14.02 7.03 9.80
C MET A 222 13.58 8.31 9.09
N SER A 223 14.05 8.48 7.86
CA SER A 223 13.57 9.46 6.90
C SER A 223 12.36 8.92 6.14
N ARG A 224 11.44 9.84 5.80
CA ARG A 224 10.23 9.56 5.02
C ARG A 224 10.34 10.24 3.67
N LYS A 225 10.15 9.48 2.59
CA LYS A 225 10.07 10.00 1.23
C LYS A 225 8.71 9.67 0.62
N THR A 226 7.91 10.69 0.34
CA THR A 226 6.58 10.54 -0.26
C THR A 226 6.62 9.75 -1.56
N CYS A 227 5.60 8.93 -1.77
CA CYS A 227 5.41 8.12 -2.96
C CYS A 227 4.03 8.35 -3.58
N ASN A 228 3.98 8.46 -4.90
CA ASN A 228 2.75 8.59 -5.68
C ASN A 228 2.30 7.23 -6.19
N ILE A 229 0.99 6.97 -6.18
CA ILE A 229 0.42 5.76 -6.77
C ILE A 229 0.46 5.89 -8.30
N VAL A 230 1.07 4.91 -8.97
CA VAL A 230 1.14 4.83 -10.45
C VAL A 230 0.06 3.91 -11.01
N THR A 231 -0.31 2.86 -10.27
CA THR A 231 -1.36 1.93 -10.70
C THR A 231 -2.72 2.61 -10.78
N SER A 232 -3.33 2.61 -11.96
CA SER A 232 -4.66 3.19 -12.20
C SER A 232 -5.81 2.35 -11.63
N ARG A 233 -5.68 1.02 -11.64
CA ARG A 233 -6.73 0.11 -11.16
C ARG A 233 -6.65 -0.10 -9.65
N HIS A 234 -7.52 0.59 -8.92
CA HIS A 234 -7.64 0.53 -7.45
C HIS A 234 -7.89 -0.87 -6.87
N THR A 235 -8.52 -1.77 -7.63
CA THR A 235 -8.85 -3.14 -7.20
C THR A 235 -7.80 -4.20 -7.59
N SER A 236 -6.68 -3.78 -8.20
CA SER A 236 -5.55 -4.66 -8.50
C SER A 236 -5.00 -5.26 -7.20
N PRO A 237 -4.59 -6.54 -7.13
CA PRO A 237 -3.96 -7.10 -5.93
C PRO A 237 -2.57 -6.52 -5.65
N PHE A 238 -1.99 -5.74 -6.56
CA PHE A 238 -0.74 -5.01 -6.38
C PHE A 238 -0.88 -3.55 -6.73
N ARG A 239 -0.05 -2.71 -6.10
CA ARG A 239 0.12 -1.30 -6.45
C ARG A 239 1.58 -1.00 -6.73
N LEU A 240 1.76 -0.08 -7.66
CA LEU A 240 3.03 0.53 -7.97
C LEU A 240 3.07 1.91 -7.35
N LEU A 241 4.15 2.17 -6.65
CA LEU A 241 4.44 3.43 -6.02
C LEU A 241 5.69 4.02 -6.66
N GLN A 242 5.69 5.33 -6.87
CA GLN A 242 6.80 6.07 -7.44
C GLN A 242 7.26 7.09 -6.43
N THR A 243 8.52 7.02 -6.00
CA THR A 243 9.12 8.08 -5.19
C THR A 243 8.99 9.42 -5.92
N VAL A 244 8.68 10.50 -5.18
CA VAL A 244 8.43 11.83 -5.78
C VAL A 244 9.62 12.33 -6.61
N ASP A 245 10.84 12.05 -6.17
CA ASP A 245 12.09 12.44 -6.85
C ASP A 245 12.55 11.44 -7.92
N ARG A 246 11.81 10.33 -8.11
CA ARG A 246 12.17 9.25 -9.02
C ARG A 246 13.57 8.66 -8.76
N SER A 247 13.99 8.65 -7.49
CA SER A 247 15.25 8.05 -7.08
C SER A 247 15.06 6.79 -6.24
N MET A 248 16.09 5.95 -6.28
CA MET A 248 16.24 4.76 -5.44
C MET A 248 17.47 5.01 -4.54
N PRO A 249 17.45 4.64 -3.25
CA PRO A 249 18.59 4.80 -2.35
C PRO A 249 19.85 4.07 -2.86
N ASP A 250 21.02 4.56 -2.47
CA ASP A 250 22.29 3.92 -2.79
C ASP A 250 22.35 2.49 -2.26
N GLY A 251 22.88 1.58 -3.08
CA GLY A 251 22.99 0.17 -2.73
C GLY A 251 21.71 -0.65 -2.94
N ALA A 252 20.53 -0.05 -3.06
CA ALA A 252 19.31 -0.78 -3.40
C ALA A 252 19.36 -1.36 -4.83
N ARG A 253 18.59 -2.41 -5.08
CA ARG A 253 18.66 -3.20 -6.32
C ARG A 253 17.28 -3.54 -6.85
N ALA A 254 16.94 -3.05 -8.03
CA ALA A 254 15.68 -3.41 -8.67
C ALA A 254 15.71 -4.80 -9.31
N VAL A 255 14.58 -5.51 -9.23
CA VAL A 255 14.34 -6.77 -9.93
C VAL A 255 13.59 -6.55 -11.24
N TYR A 256 13.79 -7.46 -12.19
CA TYR A 256 13.03 -7.48 -13.44
C TYR A 256 11.79 -8.35 -13.27
N LEU A 257 10.62 -7.76 -13.49
CA LEU A 257 9.34 -8.48 -13.45
C LEU A 257 9.06 -9.14 -14.80
N HIS A 258 9.79 -10.21 -15.09
CA HIS A 258 9.63 -10.96 -16.34
C HIS A 258 8.22 -11.55 -16.45
N GLN A 259 7.63 -11.48 -17.65
CA GLN A 259 6.32 -12.08 -17.91
C GLN A 259 6.41 -13.48 -18.53
N TRP A 260 7.55 -13.77 -19.14
CA TRP A 260 7.81 -14.99 -19.86
C TRP A 260 9.03 -15.66 -19.23
N LEU A 261 9.03 -17.00 -19.16
CA LEU A 261 10.15 -17.81 -18.68
C LEU A 261 10.49 -17.67 -17.18
N LEU A 262 9.51 -17.29 -16.34
CA LEU A 262 9.67 -17.39 -14.90
C LEU A 262 9.68 -18.87 -14.47
N PRO A 263 10.61 -19.29 -13.59
CA PRO A 263 10.54 -20.60 -12.97
C PRO A 263 9.21 -20.75 -12.22
N SER A 264 8.68 -21.96 -12.22
CA SER A 264 7.45 -22.32 -11.51
C SER A 264 7.82 -23.42 -10.51
N PRO A 265 8.20 -23.06 -9.28
CA PRO A 265 8.53 -24.05 -8.26
C PRO A 265 7.35 -25.01 -8.04
N GLU A 266 7.64 -26.29 -7.94
CA GLU A 266 6.68 -27.37 -7.68
C GLU A 266 6.71 -27.78 -6.21
N ALA A 267 5.72 -28.58 -5.78
CA ALA A 267 5.65 -29.04 -4.39
C ALA A 267 6.94 -29.81 -4.01
N GLY A 268 7.56 -29.41 -2.90
CA GLY A 268 8.85 -29.92 -2.43
C GLY A 268 10.05 -29.07 -2.84
N ASP A 269 9.93 -28.17 -3.82
CA ASP A 269 11.03 -27.30 -4.23
C ASP A 269 11.37 -26.29 -3.13
N SER A 270 12.68 -26.09 -2.89
CA SER A 270 13.15 -25.05 -1.98
C SER A 270 13.08 -23.67 -2.61
N VAL A 271 12.58 -22.71 -1.83
CA VAL A 271 12.45 -21.30 -2.18
C VAL A 271 13.15 -20.41 -1.17
N VAL A 272 13.48 -19.19 -1.61
CA VAL A 272 14.04 -18.14 -0.76
C VAL A 272 13.13 -16.92 -0.88
N ILE A 273 12.66 -16.40 0.25
CA ILE A 273 11.79 -15.24 0.31
C ILE A 273 12.59 -14.06 0.82
N ALA A 274 12.61 -12.97 0.05
CA ALA A 274 13.21 -11.70 0.48
C ALA A 274 12.10 -10.73 0.90
N ALA A 275 12.17 -10.26 2.14
CA ALA A 275 11.12 -9.47 2.75
C ALA A 275 11.64 -8.50 3.82
N GLU A 276 10.77 -7.59 4.24
CA GLU A 276 10.90 -6.85 5.50
C GLU A 276 10.13 -7.64 6.58
N PRO A 277 10.80 -8.50 7.37
CA PRO A 277 10.12 -9.38 8.32
C PRO A 277 9.41 -8.59 9.42
N GLY A 278 8.21 -9.03 9.78
CA GLY A 278 7.45 -8.47 10.88
C GLY A 278 6.87 -7.08 10.62
N CYS A 279 7.00 -6.52 9.41
CA CYS A 279 6.49 -5.18 9.11
C CYS A 279 4.97 -5.03 9.36
N THR A 280 4.23 -6.13 9.25
CA THR A 280 2.77 -6.17 9.52
C THR A 280 2.43 -6.47 10.99
N ALA A 281 3.42 -6.72 11.85
CA ALA A 281 3.21 -7.06 13.24
C ALA A 281 2.79 -5.83 14.08
N TYR A 282 2.02 -6.10 15.13
CA TYR A 282 1.65 -5.06 16.09
C TYR A 282 2.89 -4.49 16.79
N LYS A 283 2.95 -3.15 16.89
CA LYS A 283 4.09 -2.39 17.45
C LYS A 283 5.42 -2.59 16.72
N TYR A 284 5.39 -2.89 15.42
CA TYR A 284 6.59 -2.87 14.59
C TYR A 284 7.34 -1.52 14.70
N ASP A 285 8.65 -1.59 14.92
CA ASP A 285 9.53 -0.43 14.98
C ASP A 285 10.36 -0.36 13.69
N PRO A 286 10.03 0.56 12.75
CA PRO A 286 10.71 0.65 11.48
C PRO A 286 12.19 1.03 11.60
N ALA A 287 12.65 1.55 12.74
CA ALA A 287 14.06 1.88 12.97
C ALA A 287 14.92 0.65 13.29
N LYS A 288 14.30 -0.48 13.68
CA LYS A 288 14.98 -1.74 14.01
C LYS A 288 14.80 -2.81 12.94
N GLY A 289 13.93 -2.54 11.97
CA GLY A 289 13.71 -3.39 10.81
C GLY A 289 14.89 -3.39 9.87
N SER A 290 15.10 -4.52 9.20
CA SER A 290 15.99 -4.62 8.06
C SER A 290 15.50 -5.71 7.12
N PRO A 291 15.69 -5.53 5.80
CA PRO A 291 15.48 -6.60 4.84
C PRO A 291 16.24 -7.87 5.22
N ALA A 292 15.61 -9.01 5.02
CA ALA A 292 16.21 -10.32 5.26
C ALA A 292 15.67 -11.35 4.27
N THR A 293 16.36 -12.48 4.20
CA THR A 293 15.95 -13.64 3.41
C THR A 293 15.61 -14.83 4.29
N PHE A 294 14.62 -15.61 3.86
CA PHE A 294 14.14 -16.79 4.57
C PHE A 294 14.01 -17.96 3.61
N GLY A 295 14.58 -19.11 3.97
CA GLY A 295 14.39 -20.35 3.25
C GLY A 295 13.06 -21.00 3.60
N GLY A 296 12.45 -21.65 2.62
CA GLY A 296 11.28 -22.49 2.81
C GLY A 296 11.12 -23.50 1.69
N ALA A 297 10.00 -24.21 1.69
CA ALA A 297 9.61 -25.15 0.67
C ALA A 297 8.24 -24.81 0.10
N VAL A 298 8.05 -25.13 -1.18
CA VAL A 298 6.76 -25.02 -1.85
C VAL A 298 5.88 -26.18 -1.43
N GLU A 299 4.66 -25.87 -1.00
CA GLU A 299 3.60 -26.81 -0.73
C GLU A 299 2.72 -27.01 -1.98
N SER A 300 1.70 -27.85 -1.86
CA SER A 300 0.70 -28.03 -2.91
C SER A 300 0.04 -26.70 -3.34
N ALA A 301 -0.33 -26.62 -4.63
CA ALA A 301 -1.01 -25.46 -5.23
C ALA A 301 -0.22 -24.13 -5.19
N GLY A 302 1.12 -24.19 -5.19
CA GLY A 302 1.98 -23.01 -5.25
C GLY A 302 1.99 -22.18 -3.96
N ARG A 303 1.60 -22.80 -2.84
CA ARG A 303 1.80 -22.23 -1.50
C ARG A 303 3.24 -22.45 -1.05
N HIS A 304 3.70 -21.73 -0.04
CA HIS A 304 4.95 -22.04 0.65
C HIS A 304 4.73 -22.17 2.15
N ASP A 305 5.63 -22.86 2.84
CA ASP A 305 5.57 -23.11 4.28
C ASP A 305 6.09 -21.94 5.14
N VAL A 306 6.69 -20.92 4.53
CA VAL A 306 7.22 -19.76 5.26
C VAL A 306 6.09 -18.96 5.93
N PRO A 307 6.15 -18.70 7.25
CA PRO A 307 5.09 -17.99 7.98
C PRO A 307 4.90 -16.54 7.51
N PRO A 308 3.66 -15.97 7.60
CA PRO A 308 3.38 -14.58 7.20
C PRO A 308 4.22 -13.51 7.90
N LEU A 309 4.73 -13.80 9.10
CA LEU A 309 5.63 -12.90 9.81
C LEU A 309 6.97 -12.71 9.07
N LEU A 310 7.46 -13.75 8.40
CA LEU A 310 8.72 -13.74 7.65
C LEU A 310 8.49 -13.48 6.16
N ALA A 311 7.30 -13.86 5.67
CA ALA A 311 6.82 -13.64 4.33
C ALA A 311 5.53 -12.80 4.36
N PRO A 312 5.60 -11.49 4.65
CA PRO A 312 4.46 -10.60 4.47
C PRO A 312 4.08 -10.50 2.99
N ASP A 313 2.84 -10.09 2.72
CA ASP A 313 2.37 -9.86 1.36
C ASP A 313 3.22 -8.78 0.67
N GLY A 314 3.55 -9.02 -0.60
CA GLY A 314 4.46 -8.18 -1.38
C GLY A 314 5.93 -8.61 -1.31
N ALA A 315 6.30 -9.58 -0.47
CA ALA A 315 7.64 -10.17 -0.45
C ALA A 315 7.98 -10.89 -1.75
N LEU A 316 9.24 -10.83 -2.20
CA LEU A 316 9.68 -11.51 -3.41
C LEU A 316 10.05 -12.96 -3.11
N VAL A 317 9.64 -13.87 -3.98
CA VAL A 317 9.94 -15.29 -3.88
C VAL A 317 10.90 -15.68 -4.99
N PHE A 318 12.03 -16.26 -4.62
CA PHE A 318 13.06 -16.77 -5.50
C PHE A 318 13.15 -18.30 -5.39
N THR A 319 13.58 -18.96 -6.45
CA THR A 319 14.07 -20.34 -6.37
C THR A 319 15.31 -20.40 -5.48
N SER A 320 15.67 -21.56 -4.94
CA SER A 320 16.97 -21.79 -4.30
C SER A 320 18.18 -21.36 -5.15
N GLY A 321 18.08 -21.48 -6.48
CA GLY A 321 19.08 -21.01 -7.44
C GLY A 321 19.04 -19.50 -7.75
N GLY A 322 18.35 -18.68 -6.94
CA GLY A 322 18.35 -17.23 -7.03
C GLY A 322 17.56 -16.58 -8.18
N ARG A 323 16.74 -17.35 -8.92
CA ARG A 323 15.85 -16.80 -9.96
C ARG A 323 14.53 -16.37 -9.34
N LEU A 324 14.03 -15.19 -9.73
CA LEU A 324 12.72 -14.72 -9.29
C LEU A 324 11.62 -15.67 -9.78
N ALA A 325 10.83 -16.21 -8.86
CA ALA A 325 9.70 -17.11 -9.15
C ALA A 325 8.35 -16.38 -9.07
N GLY A 326 8.22 -15.43 -8.14
CA GLY A 326 6.99 -14.67 -7.99
C GLY A 326 7.02 -13.71 -6.81
N ILE A 327 5.82 -13.32 -6.39
CA ILE A 327 5.58 -12.45 -5.24
C ILE A 327 4.65 -13.19 -4.30
N ASN A 328 4.89 -13.10 -3.00
CA ASN A 328 4.03 -13.68 -1.99
C ASN A 328 2.74 -12.85 -1.81
N VAL A 329 1.59 -13.52 -1.85
CA VAL A 329 0.28 -13.00 -1.47
C VAL A 329 -0.50 -14.11 -0.78
N ASP A 330 -0.94 -13.90 0.46
CA ASP A 330 -1.68 -14.89 1.26
C ASP A 330 -0.98 -16.27 1.35
N GLY A 331 0.36 -16.26 1.39
CA GLY A 331 1.20 -17.46 1.43
C GLY A 331 1.27 -18.23 0.10
N ARG A 332 0.90 -17.59 -1.01
CA ARG A 332 0.96 -18.16 -2.36
C ARG A 332 2.00 -17.44 -3.21
N ILE A 333 2.69 -18.20 -4.05
CA ILE A 333 3.62 -17.68 -5.05
C ILE A 333 2.84 -17.25 -6.27
N VAL A 334 2.77 -15.94 -6.46
CA VAL A 334 1.90 -15.32 -7.44
C VAL A 334 2.75 -14.67 -8.54
N LYS A 335 2.58 -15.13 -9.79
CA LYS A 335 3.46 -14.78 -10.92
C LYS A 335 3.25 -13.34 -11.43
N PRO A 336 4.32 -12.55 -11.65
CA PRO A 336 4.27 -11.21 -12.26
C PRO A 336 3.45 -11.10 -13.55
N SER A 337 3.33 -12.16 -14.35
CA SER A 337 2.53 -12.19 -15.58
C SER A 337 1.05 -11.89 -15.40
N VAL A 338 0.50 -12.16 -14.21
CA VAL A 338 -0.90 -11.83 -13.87
C VAL A 338 -1.08 -10.31 -13.60
N PHE A 339 0.02 -9.57 -13.46
CA PHE A 339 0.03 -8.20 -12.91
C PHE A 339 0.57 -7.12 -13.86
N GLY A 340 0.89 -7.48 -15.10
CA GLY A 340 0.85 -6.56 -16.24
C GLY A 340 1.86 -5.41 -16.24
N PHE A 341 3.14 -5.71 -16.50
CA PHE A 341 4.00 -4.86 -17.33
C PHE A 341 4.37 -5.62 -18.60
N GLY A 342 3.39 -5.78 -19.48
CA GLY A 342 3.65 -6.35 -20.80
C GLY A 342 4.30 -5.30 -21.69
N LEU A 343 4.96 -5.75 -22.75
CA LEU A 343 5.43 -4.90 -23.84
C LEU A 343 4.38 -3.91 -24.39
N LYS A 344 3.09 -4.13 -24.11
CA LYS A 344 1.99 -3.21 -24.44
C LYS A 344 2.07 -1.84 -23.75
N GLU A 345 2.73 -1.72 -22.58
CA GLU A 345 2.92 -0.45 -21.87
C GLU A 345 4.25 0.25 -22.22
N LEU A 346 5.08 -0.34 -23.10
CA LEU A 346 6.25 0.31 -23.72
C LEU A 346 5.90 1.22 -24.90
N LEU A 347 4.66 1.10 -25.43
CA LEU A 347 4.18 1.76 -26.65
C LEU A 347 3.05 2.79 -26.37
N LYS A 348 2.84 3.17 -25.11
CA LYS A 348 1.96 4.28 -24.70
C LYS A 348 2.82 5.40 -24.13
#